data_AF-A0A3B8WHX4-F1
#
_entry.id   AF-A0A3B8WHX4-F1
#
_cell.length_a   1.000
_cell.length_b   1.000
_cell.length_c   1.000
_cell.angle_alpha   90.00
_cell.angle_beta   90.00
_cell.angle_gamma   90.00
#
_symmetry.space_group_name_H-M   'P 1'
#
loop_
_entity.id
_entity.type
_entity.pdbx_description
1 polymer ?
#
loop_
_entity_poly.entity_id
_entity_poly.type
_entity_poly.pdbx_seq_one_letter_code
_entity_poly.pdbx_strand_id
1 'polypeptide(L)'
;LPAMAASDGYIPAIEYLRLAPDDQRSPQQALESGDWQILNEQTPNFGYTRDQVWLRFPITRPQTTNLLEITYPHLDRIDFYLLRDGEIQLSYQTGDRMLFSERPVEHPHFLFPFQLEAGHDYRILLRIDTDGAMQVPLRLWNNRSFFEKTSVESQVHALYYGILITAICFNLFVFL
;
A
#
# COMPACT_ATOMS: atom_id res chain seq x y z
N LEU A 1 -16.68 -15.23 -22.22
CA LEU A 1 -15.55 -14.28 -22.31
C LEU A 1 -15.70 -13.32 -21.14
N PRO A 2 -14.99 -13.49 -20.01
CA PRO A 2 -15.10 -12.50 -18.95
C PRO A 2 -14.35 -11.25 -19.40
N ALA A 3 -15.03 -10.11 -19.37
CA ALA A 3 -14.43 -8.81 -19.59
C ALA A 3 -13.27 -8.66 -18.60
N MET A 4 -12.07 -8.37 -19.10
CA MET A 4 -10.99 -7.85 -18.27
C MET A 4 -11.52 -6.57 -17.65
N ALA A 5 -11.95 -6.65 -16.38
CA ALA A 5 -12.24 -5.48 -15.57
C ALA A 5 -10.99 -4.60 -15.64
N ALA A 6 -11.13 -3.43 -16.29
CA ALA A 6 -10.09 -2.42 -16.25
C ALA A 6 -9.70 -2.24 -14.79
N SER A 7 -8.44 -2.49 -14.48
CA SER A 7 -7.92 -2.40 -13.12
C SER A 7 -8.16 -1.00 -12.60
N ASP A 8 -9.18 -0.82 -11.75
CA ASP A 8 -9.52 0.49 -11.19
C ASP A 8 -8.36 1.07 -10.37
N GLY A 9 -7.43 0.22 -9.93
CA GLY A 9 -6.20 0.60 -9.27
C GLY A 9 -5.13 1.14 -10.21
N TYR A 10 -4.50 2.26 -9.83
CA TYR A 10 -3.41 2.89 -10.58
C TYR A 10 -2.21 3.20 -9.71
N ILE A 11 -1.07 3.43 -10.38
CA ILE A 11 0.17 3.89 -9.75
C ILE A 11 0.28 5.40 -10.07
N PRO A 12 0.36 6.28 -9.06
CA PRO A 12 0.52 7.71 -9.29
C PRO A 12 1.97 8.04 -9.70
N ALA A 13 2.20 9.27 -10.16
CA ALA A 13 3.57 9.77 -10.32
C ALA A 13 4.16 10.06 -8.93
N ILE A 14 5.24 9.37 -8.58
CA ILE A 14 5.83 9.39 -7.24
C ILE A 14 7.05 10.30 -7.25
N GLU A 15 7.14 11.17 -6.26
CA GLU A 15 8.38 11.85 -5.91
C GLU A 15 8.89 11.28 -4.59
N TYR A 16 10.22 11.23 -4.44
CA TYR A 16 10.86 10.74 -3.23
C TYR A 16 11.89 11.74 -2.71
N LEU A 17 12.07 11.72 -1.40
CA LEU A 17 13.10 12.44 -0.67
C LEU A 17 13.76 11.45 0.28
N ARG A 18 15.08 11.34 0.19
CA ARG A 18 15.87 10.46 1.06
C ARG A 18 16.59 11.29 2.10
N LEU A 19 16.43 10.93 3.36
CA LEU A 19 17.06 11.59 4.50
C LEU A 19 17.88 10.57 5.29
N ALA A 20 18.94 11.05 5.96
CA ALA A 20 19.75 10.21 6.82
C ALA A 20 18.89 9.66 7.99
N PRO A 21 19.22 8.47 8.55
CA PRO A 21 18.47 7.86 9.65
C PRO A 21 18.29 8.75 10.88
N ASP A 22 19.26 9.62 11.17
CA ASP A 22 19.21 10.53 12.33
C ASP A 22 18.39 11.81 12.08
N ASP A 23 17.88 12.02 10.87
CA ASP A 23 17.08 13.20 10.53
C ASP A 23 15.67 13.09 11.14
N GLN A 24 15.29 14.03 12.02
CA GLN A 24 13.99 14.04 12.71
C GLN A 24 12.99 15.04 12.13
N ARG A 25 13.13 15.43 10.85
CA ARG A 25 12.19 16.35 10.20
C ARG A 25 10.74 15.90 10.37
N SER A 26 9.89 16.86 10.71
CA SER A 26 8.44 16.66 10.72
C SER A 26 7.90 16.52 9.29
N PRO A 27 6.67 15.99 9.10
CA PRO A 27 6.06 15.90 7.78
C PRO A 27 5.98 17.25 7.05
N GLN A 28 5.75 18.34 7.78
CA GLN A 28 5.72 19.70 7.24
C GLN A 28 7.11 20.15 6.76
N GLN A 29 8.15 19.89 7.56
CA GLN A 29 9.54 20.21 7.19
C GLN A 29 10.02 19.39 5.99
N ALA A 30 9.59 18.13 5.87
CA ALA A 30 9.88 17.31 4.71
C ALA A 30 9.20 17.85 3.43
N LEU A 31 7.97 18.34 3.53
CA LEU A 31 7.24 18.95 2.41
C LEU A 31 7.89 20.24 1.89
N GLU A 32 8.43 21.05 2.80
CA GLU A 32 9.14 22.30 2.48
C GLU A 32 10.56 22.06 1.93
N SER A 33 11.06 20.83 1.98
CA SER A 33 12.35 20.47 1.37
C SER A 33 12.35 20.75 -0.13
N GLY A 34 13.46 21.27 -0.65
CA GLY A 34 13.67 21.48 -2.09
C GLY A 34 14.22 20.25 -2.82
N ASP A 35 14.61 19.20 -2.10
CA ASP A 35 15.41 18.09 -2.62
C ASP A 35 14.59 16.90 -3.13
N TRP A 36 13.31 17.12 -3.48
CA TRP A 36 12.45 16.06 -4.00
C TRP A 36 12.87 15.64 -5.40
N GLN A 37 12.92 14.33 -5.62
CA GLN A 37 13.30 13.72 -6.90
C GLN A 37 12.14 12.92 -7.46
N ILE A 38 11.94 12.99 -8.77
CA ILE A 38 10.91 12.20 -9.46
C ILE A 38 11.40 10.76 -9.57
N LEU A 39 10.54 9.82 -9.18
CA LEU A 39 10.75 8.40 -9.40
C LEU A 39 10.19 8.00 -10.77
N ASN A 40 11.08 7.57 -11.67
CA ASN A 40 10.68 7.12 -13.01
C ASN A 40 10.23 5.65 -13.06
N GLU A 41 10.45 4.90 -11.97
CA GLU A 41 10.07 3.50 -11.86
C GLU A 41 8.64 3.37 -11.33
N GLN A 42 7.91 2.37 -11.82
CA GLN A 42 6.54 2.09 -11.36
C GLN A 42 6.50 1.55 -9.92
N THR A 43 7.61 1.03 -9.41
CA THR A 43 7.72 0.47 -8.07
C THR A 43 8.92 1.09 -7.38
N PRO A 44 8.73 1.93 -6.34
CA PRO A 44 9.82 2.43 -5.53
C PRO A 44 10.65 1.28 -4.96
N ASN A 45 11.93 1.25 -5.33
CA ASN A 45 12.90 0.29 -4.83
C ASN A 45 14.19 1.03 -4.48
N PHE A 46 14.53 1.03 -3.20
CA PHE A 46 15.72 1.70 -2.68
C PHE A 46 16.80 0.72 -2.22
N GLY A 47 16.59 -0.60 -2.43
CA GLY A 47 17.51 -1.65 -2.01
C GLY A 47 17.64 -1.74 -0.48
N TYR A 48 18.81 -2.18 -0.01
CA TYR A 48 19.13 -2.19 1.42
C TYR A 48 19.69 -0.83 1.82
N THR A 49 18.90 -0.06 2.58
CA THR A 49 19.33 1.21 3.17
C THR A 49 18.70 1.36 4.55
N ARG A 50 19.37 2.12 5.42
CA ARG A 50 18.83 2.60 6.71
C ARG A 50 18.34 4.04 6.62
N ASP A 51 18.33 4.62 5.43
CA ASP A 51 17.87 5.98 5.21
C ASP A 51 16.35 6.05 5.36
N GLN A 52 15.86 7.16 5.91
CA GLN A 52 14.43 7.45 5.92
C GLN A 52 14.00 7.91 4.54
N VAL A 53 13.02 7.24 3.95
CA VAL A 53 12.49 7.61 2.64
C VAL A 53 11.10 8.19 2.79
N TRP A 54 10.96 9.42 2.30
CA TRP A 54 9.69 10.09 2.14
C TRP A 54 9.23 9.93 0.70
N LEU A 55 7.99 9.52 0.51
CA LEU A 55 7.34 9.46 -0.80
C LEU A 55 6.17 10.43 -0.80
N ARG A 56 6.01 11.21 -1.85
CA ARG A 56 4.82 12.04 -2.05
C ARG A 56 4.26 11.87 -3.44
N PHE A 57 2.94 11.94 -3.55
CA PHE A 57 2.25 11.83 -4.83
C PHE A 57 0.84 12.42 -4.76
N PRO A 58 0.36 13.05 -5.86
CA PRO A 58 -1.00 13.57 -5.93
C PRO A 58 -2.02 12.46 -6.22
N ILE A 59 -3.25 12.65 -5.74
CA ILE A 59 -4.38 11.80 -6.09
C ILE A 59 -5.08 12.41 -7.31
N THR A 60 -4.88 11.83 -8.48
CA THR A 60 -5.43 12.35 -9.75
C THR A 60 -6.91 12.02 -9.95
N ARG A 61 -7.44 11.01 -9.23
CA ARG A 61 -8.83 10.54 -9.35
C ARG A 61 -9.56 10.55 -8.00
N PRO A 62 -9.76 11.71 -7.36
CA PRO A 62 -10.27 11.78 -5.99
C PRO A 62 -11.70 11.25 -5.82
N GLN A 63 -12.52 11.28 -6.88
CA GLN A 63 -13.90 10.80 -6.81
C GLN A 63 -14.05 9.28 -6.68
N THR A 64 -13.03 8.53 -7.13
CA THR A 64 -13.08 7.06 -7.14
C THR A 64 -11.99 6.41 -6.29
N THR A 65 -11.01 7.19 -5.84
CA THR A 65 -9.87 6.71 -5.06
C THR A 65 -10.11 6.94 -3.58
N ASN A 66 -10.13 5.89 -2.79
CA ASN A 66 -10.37 5.96 -1.35
C ASN A 66 -9.59 4.89 -0.56
N LEU A 67 -8.61 4.26 -1.21
CA LEU A 67 -7.76 3.24 -0.62
C LEU A 67 -6.35 3.33 -1.21
N LEU A 68 -5.33 3.33 -0.36
CA LEU A 68 -3.95 3.09 -0.75
C LEU A 68 -3.56 1.68 -0.29
N GLU A 69 -2.98 0.92 -1.20
CA GLU A 69 -2.39 -0.39 -0.93
C GLU A 69 -0.87 -0.31 -1.05
N ILE A 70 -0.16 -0.95 -0.11
CA ILE A 70 1.26 -1.27 -0.23
C ILE A 70 1.44 -2.79 -0.10
N THR A 71 1.84 -3.43 -1.20
CA THR A 71 1.95 -4.89 -1.34
C THR A 71 3.33 -5.40 -0.89
N TYR A 72 3.84 -4.90 0.23
CA TYR A 72 5.09 -5.39 0.84
C TYR A 72 4.96 -5.37 2.37
N PRO A 73 4.69 -6.52 3.00
CA PRO A 73 4.35 -6.59 4.44
C PRO A 73 5.57 -6.52 5.38
N HIS A 74 6.79 -6.45 4.84
CA HIS A 74 8.06 -6.49 5.59
C HIS A 74 8.65 -5.10 5.85
N LEU A 75 7.81 -4.06 5.83
CA LEU A 75 8.25 -2.71 6.15
C LEU A 75 8.13 -2.49 7.66
N ASP A 76 9.25 -2.20 8.30
CA ASP A 76 9.35 -2.00 9.75
C ASP A 76 8.43 -0.89 10.25
N ARG A 77 8.44 0.25 9.57
CA ARG A 77 7.63 1.42 9.89
C ARG A 77 7.16 2.15 8.64
N ILE A 78 5.87 2.47 8.65
CA ILE A 78 5.18 3.27 7.64
C ILE A 78 4.32 4.30 8.37
N ASP A 79 4.60 5.58 8.16
CA ASP A 79 3.71 6.64 8.54
C ASP A 79 3.04 7.21 7.28
N PHE A 80 1.72 7.14 7.24
CA PHE A 80 0.88 7.67 6.18
C PHE A 80 0.32 9.02 6.59
N TYR A 81 0.31 9.98 5.67
CA TYR A 81 -0.31 11.28 5.82
C TYR A 81 -1.13 11.62 4.58
N LEU A 82 -2.40 11.96 4.77
CA LEU A 82 -3.25 12.53 3.74
C LEU A 82 -3.26 14.05 3.90
N LEU A 83 -2.87 14.75 2.84
CA LEU A 83 -2.92 16.20 2.76
C LEU A 83 -4.12 16.64 1.94
N ARG A 84 -4.83 17.65 2.45
CA ARG A 84 -5.90 18.39 1.78
C ARG A 84 -5.47 19.85 1.69
N ASP A 85 -5.30 20.37 0.48
CA ASP A 85 -4.87 21.74 0.22
C ASP A 85 -3.57 22.15 0.95
N GLY A 86 -2.68 21.18 1.19
CA GLY A 86 -1.41 21.39 1.89
C GLY A 86 -1.45 21.17 3.41
N GLU A 87 -2.61 20.93 4.00
CA GLU A 87 -2.75 20.63 5.42
C GLU A 87 -2.95 19.13 5.66
N ILE A 88 -2.36 18.59 6.73
CA ILE A 88 -2.50 17.18 7.08
C ILE A 88 -3.89 16.97 7.71
N GLN A 89 -4.74 16.22 7.01
CA GLN A 89 -6.10 15.91 7.47
C GLN A 89 -6.15 14.60 8.25
N LEU A 90 -5.35 13.62 7.83
CA LEU A 90 -5.39 12.26 8.37
C LEU A 90 -3.98 11.68 8.41
N SER A 91 -3.69 10.92 9.47
CA SER A 91 -2.42 10.21 9.58
C SER A 91 -2.61 8.83 10.18
N TYR A 92 -1.89 7.84 9.66
CA TYR A 92 -1.79 6.51 10.24
C TYR A 92 -0.32 6.15 10.48
N GLN A 93 -0.06 5.37 11.51
CA GLN A 93 1.26 4.80 11.78
C GLN A 93 1.11 3.30 11.86
N THR A 94 1.90 2.56 11.10
CA THR A 94 1.87 1.10 11.08
C THR A 94 3.25 0.55 10.72
N GLY A 95 3.38 -0.77 10.66
CA GLY A 95 4.61 -1.47 10.32
C GLY A 95 4.52 -2.94 10.72
N ASP A 96 5.57 -3.70 10.43
CA ASP A 96 5.68 -5.09 10.90
C ASP A 96 6.19 -5.20 12.34
N ARG A 97 6.80 -4.14 12.88
CA ARG A 97 7.22 -4.03 14.29
C ARG A 97 6.10 -3.55 15.22
N MET A 98 4.95 -3.15 14.66
CA MET A 98 3.75 -2.73 15.41
C MET A 98 2.76 -3.89 15.53
N LEU A 99 1.83 -3.81 16.48
CA LEU A 99 0.84 -4.87 16.66
C LEU A 99 -0.08 -4.92 15.43
N PHE A 100 -0.39 -6.12 14.95
CA PHE A 100 -1.26 -6.29 13.78
C PHE A 100 -2.63 -5.61 13.94
N SER A 101 -3.15 -5.57 15.17
CA SER A 101 -4.40 -4.90 15.54
C SER A 101 -4.35 -3.37 15.46
N GLU A 102 -3.17 -2.76 15.35
CA GLU A 102 -3.01 -1.31 15.15
C GLU A 102 -3.12 -0.92 13.67
N ARG A 103 -3.21 -1.91 12.76
CA ARG A 103 -3.43 -1.65 11.34
C ARG A 103 -4.85 -1.09 11.11
N PRO A 104 -5.01 -0.06 10.25
CA PRO A 104 -6.34 0.47 9.92
C PRO A 104 -7.29 -0.58 9.32
N VAL A 105 -6.74 -1.57 8.62
CA VAL A 105 -7.46 -2.71 8.05
C VAL A 105 -6.65 -3.98 8.30
N GLU A 106 -7.30 -4.99 8.85
CA GLU A 106 -6.71 -6.32 9.05
C GLU A 106 -6.55 -7.05 7.71
N HIS A 107 -5.46 -6.77 7.02
CA HIS A 107 -5.14 -7.37 5.73
C HIS A 107 -3.65 -7.75 5.67
N PRO A 108 -3.27 -8.80 4.90
CA PRO A 108 -1.87 -9.17 4.71
C PRO A 108 -1.03 -8.01 4.15
N HIS A 109 -1.59 -7.23 3.22
CA HIS A 109 -1.01 -6.01 2.69
C HIS A 109 -1.34 -4.80 3.58
N PHE A 110 -0.51 -3.76 3.57
CA PHE A 110 -0.84 -2.52 4.26
C PHE A 110 -1.89 -1.75 3.45
N LEU A 111 -3.06 -1.54 4.06
CA LEU A 111 -4.18 -0.83 3.45
C LEU A 111 -4.50 0.42 4.26
N PHE A 112 -4.53 1.58 3.60
CA PHE A 112 -4.84 2.86 4.21
C PHE A 112 -6.13 3.40 3.59
N PRO A 113 -7.28 3.25 4.27
CA PRO A 113 -8.54 3.80 3.82
C PRO A 113 -8.60 5.31 4.12
N PHE A 114 -9.13 6.08 3.18
CA PHE A 114 -9.35 7.52 3.33
C PHE A 114 -10.60 7.97 2.58
N GLN A 115 -11.10 9.15 2.90
CA GLN A 115 -12.26 9.75 2.24
C GLN A 115 -11.86 11.09 1.65
N LEU A 116 -12.27 11.32 0.40
CA LEU A 116 -11.95 12.53 -0.34
C LEU A 116 -13.24 13.28 -0.67
N GLU A 117 -13.24 14.58 -0.41
CA GLU A 117 -14.30 15.50 -0.80
C GLU A 117 -14.00 16.12 -2.17
N ALA A 118 -15.03 16.36 -2.98
CA ALA A 118 -14.84 17.02 -4.27
C ALA A 118 -14.38 18.47 -4.10
N GLY A 119 -13.53 18.94 -5.02
CA GLY A 119 -13.11 20.35 -5.08
C GLY A 119 -11.83 20.70 -4.30
N HIS A 120 -11.12 19.71 -3.74
CA HIS A 120 -9.88 19.90 -2.99
C HIS A 120 -8.68 19.21 -3.68
N ASP A 121 -7.48 19.75 -3.49
CA ASP A 121 -6.23 19.11 -3.93
C ASP A 121 -5.78 18.12 -2.85
N TYR A 122 -5.67 16.85 -3.22
CA TYR A 122 -5.20 15.81 -2.30
C TYR A 122 -3.84 15.28 -2.70
N ARG A 123 -2.95 15.21 -1.71
CA ARG A 123 -1.64 14.58 -1.83
C ARG A 123 -1.45 13.59 -0.70
N ILE A 124 -0.80 12.49 -1.00
CA ILE A 124 -0.37 11.54 0.01
C ILE A 124 1.12 11.76 0.24
N LEU A 125 1.50 11.73 1.51
CA LEU A 125 2.88 11.71 1.97
C LEU A 125 3.07 10.45 2.81
N LEU A 126 4.08 9.67 2.46
CA LEU A 126 4.49 8.48 3.20
C LEU A 126 5.88 8.72 3.76
N ARG A 127 6.10 8.29 5.00
CA ARG A 127 7.43 8.11 5.57
C ARG A 127 7.65 6.62 5.78
N ILE A 128 8.72 6.08 5.21
CA ILE A 128 9.09 4.68 5.35
C ILE A 128 10.50 4.59 5.93
N ASP A 129 10.64 3.72 6.92
CA ASP A 129 11.89 3.38 7.58
C ASP A 129 11.92 1.87 7.80
N THR A 130 12.99 1.20 7.36
CA THR A 130 13.18 -0.24 7.51
C THR A 130 14.66 -0.58 7.54
N ASP A 131 15.04 -1.56 8.36
CA ASP A 131 16.39 -2.11 8.41
C ASP A 131 16.70 -3.07 7.24
N GLY A 132 15.66 -3.47 6.48
CA GLY A 132 15.71 -4.47 5.42
C GLY A 132 15.76 -3.92 4.00
N ALA A 133 15.26 -4.71 3.04
CA ALA A 133 15.09 -4.28 1.66
C ALA A 133 13.88 -3.34 1.56
N MET A 134 14.12 -2.10 1.11
CA MET A 134 13.08 -1.09 1.00
C MET A 134 12.44 -1.12 -0.39
N GLN A 135 11.43 -1.95 -0.55
CA GLN A 135 10.57 -1.99 -1.73
C GLN A 135 9.15 -1.56 -1.34
N VAL A 136 8.60 -0.59 -2.06
CA VAL A 136 7.30 0.02 -1.72
C VAL A 136 6.35 -0.04 -2.91
N PRO A 137 5.94 -1.24 -3.36
CA PRO A 137 4.98 -1.38 -4.43
C PRO A 137 3.63 -0.84 -3.95
N LEU A 138 3.27 0.34 -4.42
CA LEU A 138 2.07 1.04 -4.00
C LEU A 138 1.07 1.20 -5.13
N ARG A 139 -0.22 1.12 -4.80
CA ARG A 139 -1.32 1.34 -5.74
C ARG A 139 -2.48 2.03 -5.05
N LEU A 140 -3.11 2.95 -5.78
CA LEU A 140 -4.31 3.65 -5.36
C LEU A 140 -5.54 2.98 -5.96
N TRP A 141 -6.51 2.62 -5.12
CA TRP A 141 -7.67 1.83 -5.48
C TRP A 141 -8.99 2.51 -5.09
N ASN A 142 -10.06 2.04 -5.74
CA ASN A 142 -11.39 2.12 -5.17
C ASN A 142 -11.59 0.94 -4.20
N ASN A 143 -11.98 1.24 -2.97
CA ASN A 143 -12.18 0.30 -1.89
C ASN A 143 -13.18 -0.81 -2.25
N ARG A 144 -14.28 -0.47 -2.95
CA ARG A 144 -15.26 -1.47 -3.40
C ARG A 144 -14.63 -2.43 -4.43
N SER A 145 -13.98 -1.89 -5.46
CA SER A 145 -13.34 -2.69 -6.50
C SER A 145 -12.21 -3.56 -5.93
N PHE A 146 -11.47 -3.08 -4.93
CA PHE A 146 -10.42 -3.83 -4.23
C PHE A 146 -10.96 -5.09 -3.54
N PHE A 147 -12.02 -4.94 -2.73
CA PHE A 147 -12.62 -6.07 -2.01
C PHE A 147 -13.38 -7.04 -2.93
N GLU A 148 -14.03 -6.54 -3.98
CA GLU A 148 -14.64 -7.40 -5.00
C GLU A 148 -13.60 -8.28 -5.70
N LYS A 149 -12.45 -7.72 -6.07
CA LYS A 149 -11.35 -8.48 -6.68
C LYS A 149 -10.76 -9.52 -5.72
N THR A 150 -10.49 -9.13 -4.47
CA THR A 150 -9.91 -10.02 -3.44
C THR A 150 -10.82 -11.21 -3.13
N SER A 151 -12.14 -10.99 -3.15
CA SER A 151 -13.13 -12.05 -2.95
C SER A 151 -13.13 -13.08 -4.08
N VAL A 152 -12.90 -12.66 -5.33
CA VAL A 152 -12.82 -13.57 -6.48
C VAL A 152 -11.55 -14.45 -6.43
N GLU A 153 -10.40 -13.89 -6.03
CA GLU A 153 -9.15 -14.67 -5.90
C GLU A 153 -9.26 -15.78 -4.84
N SER A 154 -10.02 -15.55 -3.76
CA SER A 154 -10.25 -16.54 -2.70
C SER A 154 -11.05 -17.77 -3.18
N GLN A 155 -11.93 -17.60 -4.17
CA GLN A 155 -12.75 -18.71 -4.72
C GLN A 155 -11.92 -19.72 -5.52
N VAL A 156 -10.88 -19.25 -6.22
CA VAL A 156 -9.97 -20.13 -6.98
C VAL A 156 -9.16 -21.02 -6.03
N HIS A 157 -8.71 -20.46 -4.90
CA HIS A 157 -7.99 -21.20 -3.88
C HIS A 157 -8.88 -22.28 -3.25
N ALA A 158 -10.15 -21.98 -2.96
CA ALA A 158 -11.09 -22.96 -2.44
C ALA A 158 -11.26 -24.17 -3.38
N LEU A 159 -11.34 -23.94 -4.69
CA LEU A 159 -11.42 -25.02 -5.68
C LEU A 159 -10.13 -25.87 -5.72
N TYR A 160 -8.96 -25.21 -5.71
CA TYR A 160 -7.67 -25.90 -5.69
C TYR A 160 -7.53 -26.80 -4.45
N TYR A 161 -7.83 -26.28 -3.27
CA TYR A 161 -7.79 -27.06 -2.03
C TYR A 161 -8.85 -28.17 -1.99
N GLY A 162 -10.03 -27.94 -2.58
CA GLY A 162 -11.06 -28.98 -2.72
C GLY A 162 -10.58 -30.18 -3.54
N ILE A 163 -9.87 -29.96 -4.65
CA ILE A 163 -9.29 -31.03 -5.47
C ILE A 163 -8.22 -31.79 -4.70
N LEU A 164 -7.33 -31.08 -3.98
CA LEU A 164 -6.30 -31.71 -3.15
C LEU A 164 -6.89 -32.59 -2.05
N ILE A 165 -7.90 -32.10 -1.32
CA ILE A 165 -8.61 -32.86 -0.29
C ILE A 165 -9.25 -34.12 -0.91
N THR A 166 -9.88 -33.98 -2.08
CA THR A 166 -10.49 -35.12 -2.79
C THR A 166 -9.45 -36.18 -3.15
N ALA A 167 -8.27 -35.76 -3.64
CA ALA A 167 -7.17 -36.68 -3.95
C ALA A 167 -6.62 -37.39 -2.70
N ILE A 168 -6.48 -36.66 -1.58
CA ILE A 168 -6.04 -37.23 -0.29
C ILE A 168 -7.07 -38.25 0.21
N CYS A 169 -8.36 -37.90 0.21
CA CYS A 169 -9.44 -38.80 0.64
C CYS A 169 -9.52 -40.06 -0.24
N PHE A 170 -9.36 -39.91 -1.56
CA PHE A 170 -9.31 -41.05 -2.48
C PHE A 170 -8.13 -41.97 -2.17
N ASN A 171 -6.94 -41.40 -1.95
CA ASN A 171 -5.75 -42.18 -1.62
C ASN A 171 -5.89 -42.90 -0.26
N LEU A 172 -6.51 -42.26 0.73
CA LEU A 172 -6.80 -42.87 2.03
C LEU A 172 -7.79 -44.04 1.90
N PHE A 173 -8.83 -43.91 1.07
CA PHE A 173 -9.81 -44.98 0.83
C PHE A 173 -9.21 -46.17 0.07
N VAL A 174 -8.24 -45.93 -0.82
CA VAL A 174 -7.50 -47.00 -1.51
C VAL A 174 -6.51 -47.71 -0.58
N PHE A 175 -5.96 -47.00 0.40
CA PHE A 175 -4.99 -47.55 1.35
C PHE A 175 -5.63 -48.42 2.44
N LEU A 176 -6.85 -48.09 2.87
CA LEU A 176 -7.66 -48.82 3.87
C LEU A 176 -8.32 -50.06 3.28
#